data_AF-A0A943TRC4-F1
#
_entry.id   AF-A0A943TRC4-F1
#
_cell.length_a   1.000
_cell.length_b   1.000
_cell.length_c   1.000
_cell.angle_alpha   90.00
_cell.angle_beta   90.00
_cell.angle_gamma   90.00
#
_symmetry.space_group_name_H-M   'P 1'
#
loop_
_entity.id
_entity.type
_entity.pdbx_description
1 polymer ?
#
loop_
_entity_poly.entity_id
_entity_poly.type
_entity_poly.pdbx_seq_one_letter_code
_entity_poly.pdbx_strand_id
1 'polypeptide(L)'
;MIEFTKDNTTIEDCEIWDDCTGMDCYLSTWFDTFEKFGIKVDNRDHMSIDCYLVCFFDGYDLDLKVDYVIKNLYNGFETYETYEPNENEKSVLREMLEDFIQHECGKSIKQCLQEEKKHDKT
;
A
#
# COMPACT_ATOMS: atom_id res chain seq x y z
N MET A 1 -16.83 -10.30 0.00
CA MET A 1 -15.63 -9.54 0.41
C MET A 1 -15.27 -8.66 -0.78
N ILE A 2 -15.12 -7.36 -0.55
CA ILE A 2 -14.75 -6.41 -1.60
C ILE A 2 -13.27 -6.64 -1.96
N GLU A 3 -12.91 -6.50 -3.23
CA GLU A 3 -11.52 -6.60 -3.71
C GLU A 3 -10.98 -5.24 -4.10
N PHE A 4 -9.66 -5.06 -3.98
CA PHE A 4 -8.97 -3.90 -4.55
C PHE A 4 -9.05 -3.94 -6.09
N THR A 5 -9.50 -2.85 -6.70
CA THR A 5 -9.61 -2.66 -8.15
C THR A 5 -9.19 -1.24 -8.53
N LYS A 6 -8.82 -1.02 -9.79
CA LYS A 6 -8.51 0.34 -10.30
C LYS A 6 -9.72 1.30 -10.25
N ASP A 7 -10.94 0.77 -10.14
CA ASP A 7 -12.16 1.57 -10.07
C ASP A 7 -12.50 2.04 -8.64
N ASN A 8 -11.91 1.41 -7.63
CA ASN A 8 -12.27 1.64 -6.22
C ASN A 8 -11.07 1.92 -5.30
N THR A 9 -9.86 1.97 -5.86
CA THR A 9 -8.61 2.20 -5.13
C THR A 9 -7.65 3.01 -6.00
N THR A 10 -6.88 3.92 -5.40
CA THR A 10 -5.74 4.58 -6.04
C THR A 10 -4.54 4.58 -5.10
N ILE A 11 -3.33 4.65 -5.68
CA ILE A 11 -2.12 5.02 -4.95
C ILE A 11 -2.00 6.55 -5.06
N GLU A 12 -1.85 7.24 -3.93
CA GLU A 12 -1.73 8.71 -3.91
C GLU A 12 -0.31 9.19 -3.60
N ASP A 13 0.45 8.42 -2.83
CA ASP A 13 1.81 8.75 -2.43
C ASP A 13 2.62 7.48 -2.20
N CYS A 14 3.94 7.55 -2.39
CA CYS A 14 4.87 6.46 -2.13
C CYS A 14 6.18 6.98 -1.53
N GLU A 15 6.63 6.34 -0.46
CA GLU A 15 7.90 6.62 0.21
C GLU A 15 8.79 5.38 0.17
N ILE A 16 9.98 5.50 -0.43
CA ILE A 16 11.00 4.44 -0.41
C ILE A 16 11.69 4.47 0.95
N TRP A 17 11.90 3.30 1.54
CA TRP A 17 12.61 3.19 2.81
C TRP A 17 14.08 3.61 2.69
N ASP A 18 14.63 4.17 3.77
CA ASP A 18 16.02 4.62 3.84
C ASP A 18 17.04 3.53 3.45
N ASP A 19 16.73 2.26 3.72
CA ASP A 19 17.60 1.12 3.42
C ASP A 19 17.40 0.54 2.00
N CYS A 20 16.52 1.14 1.21
CA CYS A 20 16.19 0.73 -0.16
C CYS A 20 15.74 -0.74 -0.28
N THR A 21 15.21 -1.33 0.81
CA THR A 21 14.69 -2.72 0.80
C THR A 21 13.19 -2.80 0.54
N GLY A 22 12.50 -1.67 0.56
CA GLY A 22 11.07 -1.60 0.28
C GLY A 22 10.55 -0.17 0.12
N MET A 23 9.24 -0.06 0.01
CA MET A 23 8.51 1.21 0.01
C MET A 23 7.12 1.03 0.63
N ASP A 24 6.59 2.12 1.18
CA ASP A 24 5.21 2.23 1.62
C ASP A 24 4.45 3.18 0.69
N CYS A 25 3.27 2.78 0.23
CA CYS A 25 2.42 3.62 -0.60
C CYS A 25 1.03 3.80 0.00
N TYR A 26 0.56 5.04 0.13
CA TYR A 26 -0.78 5.33 0.64
C TYR A 26 -1.85 4.90 -0.38
N LEU A 27 -2.78 4.07 0.09
CA LEU A 27 -3.94 3.60 -0.67
C LEU A 27 -5.19 4.38 -0.27
N SER A 28 -5.68 5.19 -1.20
CA SER A 28 -6.99 5.82 -1.07
C SER A 28 -8.06 4.91 -1.66
N THR A 29 -9.16 4.73 -0.92
CA THR A 29 -10.20 3.73 -1.22
C THR A 29 -11.59 4.35 -1.22
N TRP A 30 -12.47 3.87 -2.11
CA TRP A 30 -13.86 4.32 -2.25
C TRP A 30 -14.88 3.22 -1.89
N PHE A 31 -14.50 2.31 -1.01
CA PHE A 31 -15.36 1.24 -0.51
C PHE A 31 -15.28 1.15 1.02
N ASP A 32 -16.17 0.34 1.62
CA ASP A 32 -16.18 0.13 3.07
C ASP A 32 -14.97 -0.73 3.50
N THR A 33 -13.92 -0.05 4.00
CA THR A 33 -12.70 -0.67 4.52
C THR A 33 -12.95 -1.53 5.76
N PHE A 34 -13.96 -1.21 6.58
CA PHE A 34 -14.34 -2.06 7.71
C PHE A 34 -14.89 -3.40 7.23
N GLU A 35 -15.73 -3.40 6.19
CA GLU A 35 -16.23 -4.63 5.59
C GLU A 35 -15.09 -5.44 4.96
N LYS A 36 -14.19 -4.76 4.22
CA LYS A 36 -13.02 -5.38 3.58
C LYS A 36 -12.18 -6.19 4.58
N PHE A 37 -11.87 -5.58 5.72
CA PHE A 37 -11.02 -6.19 6.74
C PHE A 37 -11.81 -6.99 7.79
N GLY A 38 -13.12 -7.14 7.62
CA GLY A 38 -13.98 -7.92 8.54
C GLY A 38 -14.10 -7.32 9.95
N ILE A 39 -13.87 -6.01 10.08
CA ILE A 39 -13.85 -5.30 11.36
C ILE A 39 -15.29 -4.99 11.78
N LYS A 40 -15.67 -5.51 12.95
CA LYS A 40 -16.96 -5.22 13.59
C LYS A 40 -16.75 -4.18 14.67
N VAL A 41 -17.24 -2.98 14.41
CA VAL A 41 -17.16 -1.84 15.33
C VAL A 41 -18.53 -1.16 15.40
N ASP A 42 -19.01 -0.95 16.63
CA ASP A 42 -20.34 -0.38 16.89
C ASP A 42 -20.39 1.15 16.65
N ASN A 43 -19.23 1.82 16.60
CA ASN A 43 -19.11 3.28 16.51
C ASN A 43 -18.20 3.70 15.34
N ARG A 44 -18.52 3.25 14.12
CA ARG A 44 -17.74 3.56 12.89
C ARG A 44 -17.57 5.05 12.64
N ASP A 45 -18.55 5.86 13.00
CA ASP A 45 -18.53 7.33 12.81
C ASP A 45 -17.39 8.03 13.58
N HIS A 46 -16.72 7.31 14.49
CA HIS A 46 -15.60 7.81 15.28
C HIS A 46 -14.32 7.06 15.01
N MET A 47 -14.25 6.39 13.87
CA MET A 47 -13.11 5.61 13.44
C MET A 47 -12.74 5.94 12.00
N SER A 48 -11.44 5.99 11.72
CA SER A 48 -10.93 6.01 10.35
C SER A 48 -10.03 4.80 10.14
N ILE A 49 -9.90 4.39 8.88
CA ILE A 49 -8.93 3.38 8.46
C ILE A 49 -8.08 4.00 7.37
N ASP A 50 -6.78 4.07 7.63
CA ASP A 50 -5.78 4.40 6.63
C ASP A 50 -5.16 3.09 6.11
N CYS A 51 -4.92 3.01 4.80
CA CYS A 51 -4.39 1.81 4.15
C CYS A 51 -3.06 2.14 3.48
N TYR A 52 -2.09 1.25 3.62
CA TYR A 52 -0.75 1.37 3.08
C TYR A 52 -0.38 0.09 2.35
N LEU A 53 -0.03 0.20 1.08
CA LEU A 53 0.60 -0.88 0.33
C LEU A 53 2.08 -0.94 0.72
N VAL A 54 2.46 -2.02 1.39
CA VAL A 54 3.84 -2.30 1.77
C VAL A 54 4.46 -3.20 0.71
N CYS A 55 5.54 -2.71 0.09
CA CYS A 55 6.24 -3.42 -0.98
C CYS A 55 7.65 -3.79 -0.52
N PHE A 56 7.95 -5.08 -0.44
CA PHE A 56 9.30 -5.57 -0.16
C PHE A 56 10.02 -5.91 -1.46
N PHE A 57 11.27 -5.48 -1.58
CA PHE A 57 12.10 -5.72 -2.75
C PHE A 57 13.00 -6.95 -2.54
N ASP A 58 12.62 -8.10 -3.10
CA ASP A 58 13.52 -9.25 -3.22
C ASP A 58 14.15 -9.29 -4.61
N GLY A 59 15.29 -8.61 -4.76
CA GLY A 59 15.97 -8.52 -6.05
C GLY A 59 15.20 -7.68 -7.07
N TYR A 60 14.41 -8.34 -7.91
CA TYR A 60 13.50 -7.74 -8.91
C TYR A 60 12.03 -8.12 -8.69
N ASP A 61 11.76 -9.01 -7.73
CA ASP A 61 10.41 -9.40 -7.37
C ASP A 61 9.89 -8.50 -6.25
N LEU A 62 8.58 -8.24 -6.30
CA LEU A 62 7.86 -7.45 -5.32
C LEU A 62 6.96 -8.39 -4.52
N ASP A 63 7.20 -8.51 -3.22
CA ASP A 63 6.22 -9.04 -2.30
C ASP A 63 5.35 -7.88 -1.77
N LEU A 64 4.04 -8.07 -1.81
CA LEU A 64 3.06 -7.01 -1.56
C LEU A 64 2.16 -7.41 -0.39
N LYS A 65 2.08 -6.52 0.60
CA LYS A 65 1.15 -6.60 1.73
C LYS A 65 0.40 -5.29 1.86
N VAL A 66 -0.73 -5.31 2.57
CA VAL A 66 -1.44 -4.07 2.90
C VAL A 66 -1.47 -3.94 4.42
N ASP A 67 -0.75 -2.97 4.95
CA ASP A 67 -0.90 -2.57 6.33
C ASP A 67 -2.04 -1.55 6.43
N TYR A 68 -2.83 -1.66 7.49
CA TYR A 68 -3.90 -0.71 7.74
C TYR A 68 -3.93 -0.27 9.20
N VAL A 69 -4.25 1.01 9.39
CA VAL A 69 -4.27 1.66 10.70
C VAL A 69 -5.70 2.01 11.04
N ILE A 70 -6.23 1.37 12.07
CA ILE A 70 -7.53 1.70 12.64
C ILE A 70 -7.32 2.80 13.68
N LYS A 71 -7.81 4.01 13.41
CA LYS A 71 -7.70 5.15 14.32
C LYS A 71 -9.03 5.46 14.98
N ASN A 72 -9.04 5.50 16.31
CA ASN A 72 -10.16 6.03 17.07
C ASN A 72 -10.03 7.56 17.18
N LEU A 73 -10.96 8.27 16.55
CA LEU A 73 -10.92 9.74 16.41
C LEU A 73 -11.23 10.48 17.73
N TYR A 74 -11.76 9.80 18.75
CA TYR A 74 -12.04 10.42 20.04
C TYR A 74 -10.86 10.45 20.99
N ASN A 75 -10.10 9.35 21.06
CA ASN A 75 -8.99 9.20 22.00
C ASN A 75 -7.62 9.13 21.33
N GLY A 76 -7.58 9.11 19.99
CA GLY A 76 -6.35 8.99 19.21
C GLY A 76 -5.67 7.63 19.29
N PHE A 77 -6.33 6.61 19.84
CA PHE A 77 -5.78 5.26 19.89
C PHE A 77 -5.75 4.65 18.49
N GLU A 78 -4.63 4.03 18.16
CA GLU A 78 -4.37 3.43 16.85
C GLU A 78 -4.05 1.95 17.00
N THR A 79 -4.58 1.14 16.09
CA THR A 79 -4.26 -0.28 15.97
C THR A 79 -3.75 -0.56 14.58
N TYR A 80 -2.63 -1.28 14.49
CA TYR A 80 -1.93 -1.61 13.26
C TYR A 80 -2.15 -3.09 12.99
N GLU A 81 -2.59 -3.40 11.79
CA GLU A 81 -2.87 -4.77 11.36
C GLU A 81 -2.42 -4.94 9.90
N THR A 82 -2.13 -6.17 9.52
CA THR A 82 -1.69 -6.51 8.15
C THR A 82 -2.72 -7.39 7.47
N TYR A 83 -3.04 -7.04 6.22
CA TYR A 83 -3.86 -7.81 5.30
C TYR A 83 -2.97 -8.38 4.18
N GLU A 84 -3.14 -9.67 3.89
CA GLU A 84 -2.48 -10.34 2.77
C GLU A 84 -3.43 -10.35 1.56
N PRO A 85 -3.16 -9.56 0.50
CA PRO A 85 -4.02 -9.55 -0.67
C PRO A 85 -3.98 -10.88 -1.41
N ASN A 86 -5.09 -11.25 -2.02
CA ASN A 86 -5.12 -12.43 -2.88
C ASN A 86 -4.37 -12.16 -4.21
N GLU A 87 -4.12 -13.21 -5.02
CA GLU A 87 -3.36 -13.08 -6.27
C GLU A 87 -3.93 -12.06 -7.26
N ASN A 88 -5.26 -11.94 -7.34
CA ASN A 88 -5.89 -10.95 -8.23
C ASN A 88 -5.62 -9.53 -7.71
N GLU A 89 -5.77 -9.31 -6.40
CA GLU A 89 -5.49 -8.02 -5.77
C GLU A 89 -4.02 -7.64 -5.89
N LYS A 90 -3.10 -8.59 -5.66
CA LYS A 90 -1.67 -8.37 -5.87
C LYS A 90 -1.36 -7.95 -7.31
N SER A 91 -2.01 -8.57 -8.29
CA SER A 91 -1.87 -8.19 -9.70
C SER A 91 -2.31 -6.75 -9.95
N VAL A 92 -3.50 -6.37 -9.46
CA VAL A 92 -4.04 -5.02 -9.61
C VAL A 92 -3.16 -3.98 -8.92
N LEU A 93 -2.80 -4.22 -7.65
CA LEU A 93 -1.98 -3.31 -6.85
C LEU A 93 -0.60 -3.12 -7.49
N ARG A 94 -0.01 -4.18 -8.04
CA ARG A 94 1.27 -4.10 -8.79
C ARG A 94 1.14 -3.23 -10.04
N GLU A 95 0.08 -3.41 -10.82
CA GLU A 95 -0.15 -2.57 -12.00
C GLU A 95 -0.35 -1.11 -11.61
N MET A 96 -1.12 -0.83 -10.56
CA MET A 96 -1.33 0.52 -10.06
C MET A 96 -0.02 1.17 -9.59
N LEU A 97 0.83 0.41 -8.92
CA LEU A 97 2.13 0.88 -8.47
C LEU A 97 3.06 1.19 -9.66
N GLU A 98 3.07 0.32 -10.67
CA GLU A 98 3.86 0.56 -11.89
C GLU A 98 3.35 1.79 -12.64
N ASP A 99 2.02 1.94 -12.78
CA ASP A 99 1.38 3.11 -13.39
C ASP A 99 1.75 4.40 -12.64
N PHE A 100 1.72 4.38 -11.30
CA PHE A 100 2.08 5.51 -10.44
C PHE A 100 3.56 5.89 -10.56
N ILE A 101 4.48 4.93 -10.40
CA ILE A 101 5.92 5.18 -10.48
C ILE A 101 6.32 5.64 -11.90
N GLN A 102 5.69 5.08 -12.93
CA GLN A 102 5.90 5.53 -14.30
C GLN A 102 5.42 6.97 -14.51
N HIS A 103 4.30 7.37 -13.88
CA HIS A 103 3.79 8.73 -13.94
C HIS A 103 4.71 9.73 -13.23
N GLU A 104 5.10 9.44 -11.99
CA GLU A 104 5.89 10.36 -11.15
C GLU A 104 7.36 10.47 -11.59
N CYS A 105 7.97 9.33 -11.94
CA CYS A 105 9.41 9.24 -12.17
C CYS A 105 9.78 9.02 -13.64
N GLY A 106 8.82 8.73 -14.53
CA GLY A 106 9.08 8.39 -15.93
C GLY A 106 9.81 7.06 -16.12
N LYS A 107 9.82 6.19 -15.10
CA LYS A 107 10.60 4.94 -15.04
C LYS A 107 9.71 3.79 -14.56
N SER A 108 10.07 2.57 -14.95
CA SER A 108 9.52 1.36 -14.33
C SER A 108 10.00 1.19 -12.89
N ILE A 109 9.26 0.46 -12.04
CA ILE A 109 9.70 0.12 -10.68
C ILE A 109 11.09 -0.54 -10.74
N LYS A 110 11.25 -1.48 -11.69
CA LYS A 110 12.53 -2.18 -11.89
C LYS A 110 13.70 -1.24 -12.15
N GLN A 111 13.50 -0.17 -12.91
CA GLN A 111 14.54 0.81 -13.18
C GLN A 111 14.88 1.63 -11.94
N CYS A 112 13.89 2.07 -11.17
CA CYS A 112 14.12 2.77 -9.89
C CYS A 112 14.96 1.89 -8.94
N LEU A 113 14.58 0.61 -8.79
CA LEU A 113 15.32 -0.36 -7.96
C LEU A 113 16.77 -0.59 -8.42
N GLN A 114 17.05 -0.49 -9.72
CA GLN A 114 18.40 -0.66 -10.26
C GLN A 114 19.30 0.55 -10.03
N GLU A 115 18.73 1.74 -9.94
CA GLU A 115 19.50 2.98 -9.73
C GLU A 115 19.89 3.14 -8.27
N GLU A 116 18.97 2.90 -7.33
CA GLU A 116 19.25 2.96 -5.89
C GLU A 116 20.32 1.95 -5.48
N LYS A 117 20.24 0.70 -5.97
CA LYS A 117 21.27 -0.33 -5.73
C LYS A 117 22.66 0.01 -6.28
N LYS A 118 22.78 0.96 -7.22
CA LYS A 118 24.07 1.44 -7.73
C LYS A 118 24.62 2.56 -6.85
N HIS A 119 23.75 3.40 -6.28
CA HIS A 119 24.16 4.46 -5.36
C HIS A 119 24.77 3.90 -4.06
N ASP A 120 24.21 2.80 -3.54
CA ASP A 120 24.65 2.18 -2.28
C ASP A 120 25.98 1.38 -2.38
N LYS A 121 26.54 1.24 -3.59
CA LYS A 121 27.82 0.54 -3.85
C LYS A 121 29.02 1.46 -4.05
N THR A 122 28.88 2.75 -3.72
CA THR A 122 29.92 3.78 -3.90
C THR A 122 30.32 4.40 -2.58
#